data_AF-A0A6J5ZTK3-F1
#
_entry.id   AF-A0A6J5ZTK3-F1
#
_cell.length_a   1.000
_cell.length_b   1.000
_cell.length_c   1.000
_cell.angle_alpha   90.00
_cell.angle_beta   90.00
_cell.angle_gamma   90.00
#
_symmetry.space_group_name_H-M   'P 1'
#
loop_
_entity.id
_entity.type
_entity.pdbx_description
1 polymer ?
#
loop_
_entity_poly.entity_id
_entity_poly.type
_entity_poly.pdbx_seq_one_letter_code
_entity_poly.pdbx_strand_id
1 'polypeptide(L)'
;MLAKRDGINVIGLTSAANVDFVERLGLYDQVLSYDEIGQLDGDQPAAYIDFSGDAGVRAAIHNRLADALVYDCAVGATHINALGGADGLPGPAPVLFFAPAQAKKRGDEWGVGELLGRIAAALGEFIGFVSNPDNVLLRVEVGSGPQDVEAAYLAVLRGEAAADAGSILSLPA
;
A
#
# COMPACT_ATOMS: atom_id res chain seq x y z
N MET A 1 9.94 2.19 -9.79
CA MET A 1 9.41 1.79 -8.44
C MET A 1 9.94 2.75 -7.36
N LEU A 2 9.23 2.95 -6.24
CA LEU A 2 9.65 3.92 -5.20
C LEU A 2 11.01 3.59 -4.57
N ALA A 3 11.23 2.32 -4.17
CA ALA A 3 12.50 1.86 -3.60
C ALA A 3 13.70 1.89 -4.57
N LYS A 4 13.48 2.26 -5.83
CA LYS A 4 14.56 2.47 -6.83
C LYS A 4 14.96 3.93 -6.98
N ARG A 5 14.38 4.84 -6.19
CA ARG A 5 14.65 6.28 -6.29
C ARG A 5 15.72 6.66 -5.28
N ASP A 6 16.83 7.21 -5.77
CA ASP A 6 17.92 7.67 -4.92
C ASP A 6 17.44 8.74 -3.93
N GLY A 7 17.97 8.69 -2.70
CA GLY A 7 17.70 9.67 -1.66
C GLY A 7 16.35 9.52 -0.95
N ILE A 8 15.63 8.41 -1.15
CA ILE A 8 14.40 8.09 -0.43
C ILE A 8 14.57 6.73 0.24
N ASN A 9 14.32 6.67 1.55
CA ASN A 9 14.21 5.43 2.30
C ASN A 9 12.74 5.00 2.36
N VAL A 10 12.41 3.81 1.83
CA VAL A 10 11.03 3.32 1.74
C VAL A 10 10.80 2.24 2.79
N ILE A 11 10.01 2.57 3.81
CA ILE A 11 9.66 1.67 4.91
C ILE A 11 8.26 1.08 4.68
N GLY A 12 8.14 -0.24 4.67
CA GLY A 12 6.86 -0.95 4.63
C GLY A 12 6.31 -1.14 6.04
N LEU A 13 5.04 -0.79 6.26
CA LEU A 13 4.34 -1.04 7.52
C LEU A 13 3.25 -2.10 7.29
N THR A 14 3.22 -3.13 8.14
CA THR A 14 2.26 -4.23 8.00
C THR A 14 1.96 -4.90 9.35
N SER A 15 1.06 -5.89 9.38
CA SER A 15 0.85 -6.70 10.58
C SER A 15 2.05 -7.62 10.82
N ALA A 16 2.30 -8.00 12.08
CA ALA A 16 3.41 -8.90 12.44
C ALA A 16 3.41 -10.21 11.63
N ALA A 17 2.22 -10.76 11.35
CA ALA A 17 2.08 -11.99 10.56
C ALA A 17 2.50 -11.85 9.08
N ASN A 18 2.59 -10.62 8.57
CA ASN A 18 2.89 -10.34 7.16
C ASN A 18 4.29 -9.75 6.95
N VAL A 19 5.09 -9.50 7.99
CA VAL A 19 6.44 -8.90 7.87
C VAL A 19 7.30 -9.70 6.91
N ASP A 20 7.48 -11.00 7.17
CA ASP A 20 8.29 -11.88 6.31
C ASP A 20 7.82 -11.88 4.86
N PHE A 21 6.51 -11.79 4.62
CA PHE A 21 5.97 -11.73 3.26
C PHE A 21 6.35 -10.42 2.58
N VAL A 22 6.15 -9.28 3.25
CA VAL A 22 6.44 -7.96 2.69
C VAL A 22 7.95 -7.77 2.46
N GLU A 23 8.79 -8.30 3.35
CA GLU A 23 10.25 -8.30 3.16
C GLU A 23 10.66 -9.08 1.91
N ARG A 24 10.08 -10.27 1.70
CA ARG A 24 10.35 -11.10 0.51
C ARG A 24 9.96 -10.44 -0.81
N LEU A 25 9.10 -9.41 -0.80
CA LEU A 25 8.79 -8.66 -2.01
C LEU A 25 10.01 -7.91 -2.55
N GLY A 26 10.99 -7.56 -1.70
CA GLY A 26 12.18 -6.81 -2.12
C GLY A 26 11.85 -5.40 -2.63
N LEU A 27 10.73 -4.83 -2.17
CA LEU A 27 10.20 -3.52 -2.61
C LEU A 27 10.38 -2.41 -1.58
N TYR A 28 11.03 -2.70 -0.45
CA TYR A 28 11.22 -1.81 0.68
C TYR A 28 12.66 -1.93 1.18
N ASP A 29 13.21 -0.82 1.67
CA ASP A 29 14.53 -0.81 2.31
C ASP A 29 14.46 -1.41 3.73
N GLN A 30 13.30 -1.30 4.37
CA GLN A 30 12.99 -1.86 5.67
C GLN A 30 11.50 -2.21 5.76
N VAL A 31 11.16 -3.25 6.50
CA VAL A 31 9.78 -3.56 6.87
C VAL A 31 9.67 -3.56 8.38
N LEU A 32 8.63 -2.93 8.89
CA LEU A 32 8.28 -2.91 10.31
C LEU A 32 6.85 -3.39 10.48
N SER A 33 6.59 -4.12 11.56
CA SER A 33 5.22 -4.32 11.99
C SER A 33 4.63 -3.05 12.57
N TYR A 34 3.30 -2.96 12.66
CA TYR A 34 2.62 -1.83 13.31
C TYR A 34 3.05 -1.63 14.77
N ASP A 35 3.43 -2.70 15.48
CA ASP A 35 3.92 -2.62 16.87
C ASP A 35 5.33 -2.03 16.96
N GLU A 36 6.05 -1.96 15.84
CA GLU A 36 7.42 -1.48 15.74
C GLU A 36 7.52 -0.04 15.22
N ILE A 37 6.40 0.67 15.03
CA ILE A 37 6.37 2.08 14.62
C ILE A 37 7.28 2.96 15.51
N GLY A 38 7.44 2.60 16.79
CA GLY A 38 8.38 3.26 17.70
C GLY A 38 9.84 3.34 17.20
N GLN A 39 10.24 2.42 16.31
CA GLN A 39 11.60 2.32 15.77
C GLN A 39 11.89 3.29 14.61
N LEU A 40 10.86 3.93 14.03
CA LEU A 40 11.05 4.92 12.95
C LEU A 40 11.99 6.03 13.43
N ASP A 41 12.76 6.64 12.54
CA ASP A 41 13.56 7.81 12.89
C ASP A 41 12.66 9.06 12.94
N GLY A 42 12.58 9.70 14.11
CA GLY A 42 11.76 10.89 14.32
C GLY A 42 12.45 12.19 13.96
N ASP A 43 13.73 12.15 13.60
CA ASP A 43 14.51 13.33 13.25
C ASP A 43 14.56 13.55 11.73
N GLN A 44 14.07 12.60 10.94
CA GLN A 44 14.08 12.66 9.46
C GLN A 44 12.71 13.04 8.90
N PRO A 45 12.64 14.00 7.96
CA PRO A 45 11.39 14.32 7.28
C PRO A 45 10.78 13.10 6.59
N ALA A 46 9.53 12.81 6.89
CA ALA A 46 8.83 11.62 6.43
C ALA A 46 7.46 11.95 5.85
N ALA A 47 7.09 11.23 4.78
CA ALA A 47 5.75 11.24 4.23
C ALA A 47 5.08 9.88 4.53
N TYR A 48 3.93 9.93 5.19
CA TYR A 48 3.12 8.76 5.48
C TYR A 48 2.10 8.53 4.35
N ILE A 49 2.09 7.32 3.79
CA ILE A 49 1.12 6.90 2.77
C ILE A 49 0.26 5.79 3.36
N ASP A 50 -0.95 6.15 3.75
CA ASP A 50 -1.88 5.29 4.47
C ASP A 50 -2.78 4.51 3.52
N PHE A 51 -2.57 3.20 3.42
CA PHE A 51 -3.46 2.25 2.75
C PHE A 51 -4.28 1.41 3.74
N SER A 52 -3.97 1.46 5.04
CA SER A 52 -4.67 0.65 6.05
C SER A 52 -5.99 1.28 6.47
N GLY A 53 -6.04 2.63 6.48
CA GLY A 53 -7.16 3.37 7.05
C GLY A 53 -7.32 3.18 8.56
N ASP A 54 -6.31 2.62 9.23
CA ASP A 54 -6.35 2.34 10.67
C ASP A 54 -5.98 3.60 11.47
N ALA A 55 -6.94 4.10 12.24
CA ALA A 55 -6.78 5.30 13.05
C ALA A 55 -5.72 5.15 14.15
N GLY A 56 -5.54 3.94 14.70
CA GLY A 56 -4.52 3.66 15.70
C GLY A 56 -3.12 3.69 15.11
N VAL A 57 -2.94 3.10 13.92
CA VAL A 57 -1.69 3.18 13.16
C VAL A 57 -1.36 4.64 12.83
N ARG A 58 -2.34 5.40 12.31
CA ARG A 58 -2.16 6.83 12.05
C ARG A 58 -1.74 7.58 13.32
N ALA A 59 -2.43 7.38 14.43
CA ALA A 59 -2.07 8.00 15.71
C ALA A 59 -0.64 7.65 16.15
N ALA A 60 -0.21 6.40 16.02
CA ALA A 60 1.15 5.99 16.33
C ALA A 60 2.19 6.70 15.45
N ILE A 61 1.93 6.82 14.14
CA ILE A 61 2.82 7.51 13.19
C ILE A 61 2.95 8.99 13.51
N HIS A 62 1.83 9.70 13.71
CA HIS A 62 1.85 11.11 14.06
C HIS A 62 2.58 11.35 15.38
N ASN A 63 2.28 10.57 16.42
CA ASN A 63 2.95 10.74 17.71
C ASN A 63 4.45 10.42 17.62
N ARG A 64 4.84 9.45 16.80
CA ARG A 64 6.25 9.07 16.64
C ARG A 64 7.06 10.13 15.91
N LEU A 65 6.51 10.65 14.80
CA LEU A 65 7.24 11.52 13.88
C LEU A 65 7.00 13.00 14.18
N ALA A 66 5.85 13.36 14.75
CA ALA A 66 5.46 14.71 15.14
C ALA A 66 5.82 15.75 14.07
N ASP A 67 6.75 16.67 14.36
CA ASP A 67 7.17 17.73 13.45
C ASP A 67 7.92 17.23 12.21
N ALA A 68 8.49 16.02 12.26
CA ALA A 68 9.15 15.39 11.13
C ALA A 68 8.16 14.75 10.13
N LEU A 69 6.90 14.52 10.52
CA LEU A 69 5.86 14.12 9.57
C LEU A 69 5.50 15.33 8.70
N VAL A 70 5.91 15.32 7.44
CA VAL A 70 5.68 16.45 6.51
C VAL A 70 4.45 16.26 5.63
N TYR A 71 3.93 15.04 5.53
CA TYR A 71 2.75 14.73 4.73
C TYR A 71 2.06 13.46 5.24
N ASP A 72 0.74 13.51 5.39
CA ASP A 72 -0.12 12.34 5.62
C ASP A 72 -1.07 12.18 4.43
N CYS A 73 -0.95 11.07 3.71
CA CYS A 73 -1.69 10.76 2.50
C CYS A 73 -2.59 9.56 2.70
N ALA A 74 -3.89 9.79 2.85
CA ALA A 74 -4.87 8.72 2.97
C ALA A 74 -5.28 8.21 1.57
N VAL A 75 -5.00 6.94 1.28
CA VAL A 75 -5.34 6.28 0.02
C VAL A 75 -6.52 5.33 0.24
N GLY A 76 -7.47 5.31 -0.71
CA GLY A 76 -8.58 4.36 -0.67
C GLY A 76 -9.76 4.76 0.22
N ALA A 77 -9.72 5.92 0.89
CA ALA A 77 -10.91 6.44 1.58
C ALA A 77 -12.00 6.80 0.56
N THR A 78 -13.08 6.02 0.51
CA THR A 78 -14.21 6.21 -0.41
C THR A 78 -15.13 7.36 0.02
N HIS A 79 -15.00 7.85 1.27
CA HIS A 79 -15.69 9.01 1.78
C HIS A 79 -14.75 9.88 2.63
N ILE A 80 -14.86 11.22 2.50
CA ILE A 80 -14.06 12.20 3.29
C ILE A 80 -14.29 12.02 4.80
N ASN A 81 -15.48 11.60 5.22
CA ASN A 81 -15.80 11.32 6.63
C ASN A 81 -15.15 10.03 7.17
N ALA A 82 -14.52 9.21 6.33
CA ALA A 82 -13.76 8.04 6.74
C ALA A 82 -12.28 8.37 7.05
N LEU A 83 -11.84 9.62 6.88
CA LEU A 83 -10.52 10.13 7.28
C LEU A 83 -10.40 10.37 8.80
N GLY A 84 -11.19 9.65 9.61
CA GLY A 84 -11.20 9.81 11.06
C GLY A 84 -9.85 9.49 11.68
N GLY A 85 -9.61 10.02 12.88
CA GLY A 85 -8.47 9.65 13.72
C GLY A 85 -7.27 10.59 13.68
N ALA A 86 -7.38 11.78 13.05
CA ALA A 86 -6.31 12.79 13.07
C ALA A 86 -6.58 14.00 13.97
N ASP A 87 -7.79 14.14 14.50
CA ASP A 87 -8.15 15.29 15.34
C ASP A 87 -7.27 15.34 16.60
N GLY A 88 -6.52 16.43 16.74
CA GLY A 88 -5.64 16.66 17.88
C GLY A 88 -4.30 15.91 17.83
N LEU A 89 -3.97 15.23 16.73
CA LEU A 89 -2.65 14.63 16.53
C LEU A 89 -1.62 15.70 16.12
N PRO A 90 -0.34 15.55 16.50
CA PRO A 90 0.74 16.41 16.01
C PRO A 90 0.98 16.21 14.50
N GLY A 91 1.62 17.17 13.85
CA GLY A 91 1.91 17.11 12.41
C GLY A 91 0.74 17.51 11.51
N PRO A 92 0.84 17.22 10.19
CA PRO A 92 -0.13 17.65 9.19
C PRO A 92 -1.43 16.85 9.28
N ALA A 93 -2.55 17.46 8.91
CA ALA A 93 -3.80 16.73 8.74
C ALA A 93 -3.74 15.75 7.54
N PRO A 94 -4.41 14.59 7.60
CA PRO A 94 -4.51 13.65 6.49
C PRO A 94 -5.13 14.29 5.26
N VAL A 95 -4.49 14.08 4.12
CA VAL A 95 -4.98 14.51 2.81
C VAL A 95 -5.45 13.30 2.02
N LEU A 96 -6.72 13.32 1.60
CA LEU A 96 -7.27 12.26 0.76
C LEU A 96 -6.61 12.25 -0.62
N PHE A 97 -6.02 11.11 -0.99
CA PHE A 97 -5.62 10.83 -2.36
C PHE A 97 -6.80 10.33 -3.18
N PHE A 98 -7.42 11.24 -3.91
CA PHE A 98 -8.44 10.89 -4.90
C PHE A 98 -7.80 10.78 -6.29
N ALA A 99 -7.53 9.54 -6.73
CA ALA A 99 -6.83 9.26 -7.98
C ALA A 99 -7.39 10.00 -9.21
N PRO A 100 -8.73 10.12 -9.42
CA PRO A 100 -9.27 10.88 -10.54
C PRO A 100 -8.90 12.37 -10.51
N ALA A 101 -8.91 13.01 -9.34
CA ALA A 101 -8.52 14.41 -9.22
C ALA A 101 -7.03 14.61 -9.51
N GLN A 102 -6.18 13.67 -9.07
CA GLN A 102 -4.75 13.71 -9.34
C GLN A 102 -4.46 13.48 -10.83
N ALA A 103 -5.16 12.55 -11.48
CA ALA A 103 -5.06 12.34 -12.92
C ALA A 103 -5.47 13.60 -13.70
N LYS A 104 -6.58 14.26 -13.33
CA LYS A 104 -6.98 15.52 -13.94
C LYS A 104 -5.90 16.61 -13.75
N LYS A 105 -5.45 16.82 -12.52
CA LYS A 105 -4.42 17.83 -12.20
C LYS A 105 -3.15 17.63 -13.03
N ARG A 106 -2.62 16.40 -13.07
CA ARG A 106 -1.41 16.09 -13.84
C ARG A 106 -1.65 16.14 -15.35
N GLY A 107 -2.86 15.82 -15.81
CA GLY A 107 -3.27 16.02 -17.20
C GLY A 107 -3.26 17.50 -17.61
N ASP A 108 -3.71 18.40 -16.73
CA ASP A 108 -3.68 19.85 -16.96
C ASP A 108 -2.23 20.40 -16.91
N GLU A 109 -1.40 19.91 -15.98
CA GLU A 109 -0.01 20.42 -15.76
C GLU A 109 1.01 19.90 -16.77
N TRP A 110 0.91 18.62 -17.16
CA TRP A 110 1.92 17.95 -18.00
C TRP A 110 1.41 17.64 -19.41
N GLY A 111 0.08 17.68 -19.60
CA GLY A 111 -0.57 17.11 -20.77
C GLY A 111 -0.94 15.64 -20.56
N VAL A 112 -2.13 15.25 -21.06
CA VAL A 112 -2.66 13.89 -20.92
C VAL A 112 -1.73 12.83 -21.53
N GLY A 113 -1.12 13.12 -22.69
CA GLY A 113 -0.20 12.19 -23.34
C GLY A 113 1.05 11.89 -22.50
N GLU A 114 1.65 12.93 -21.91
CA GLU A 114 2.82 12.79 -21.03
C GLU A 114 2.45 12.03 -19.75
N LEU A 115 1.31 12.35 -19.14
CA LEU A 115 0.81 11.62 -17.97
C LEU A 115 0.65 10.12 -18.26
N LEU A 116 -0.02 9.77 -19.36
CA LEU A 116 -0.21 8.38 -19.77
C LEU A 116 1.12 7.70 -20.10
N GLY A 117 2.06 8.41 -20.75
CA GLY A 117 3.40 7.91 -21.01
C GLY A 117 4.17 7.55 -19.73
N ARG A 118 4.12 8.41 -18.71
CA ARG A 118 4.75 8.15 -17.40
C ARG A 118 4.12 6.97 -16.67
N ILE A 119 2.78 6.87 -16.68
CA ILE A 119 2.07 5.74 -16.08
C ILE A 119 2.45 4.44 -16.80
N ALA A 120 2.46 4.44 -18.13
CA ALA A 120 2.82 3.28 -18.94
C ALA A 120 4.26 2.84 -18.70
N ALA A 121 5.21 3.78 -18.60
CA ALA A 121 6.61 3.48 -18.28
C ALA A 121 6.75 2.84 -16.90
N ALA A 122 6.13 3.42 -15.87
CA ALA A 122 6.15 2.87 -14.51
C ALA A 122 5.49 1.49 -14.43
N LEU A 123 4.37 1.29 -15.13
CA LEU A 123 3.71 -0.03 -15.22
C LEU A 123 4.60 -1.04 -15.95
N GLY A 124 5.27 -0.63 -17.03
CA GLY A 124 6.22 -1.48 -17.75
C GLY A 124 7.40 -1.93 -16.88
N GLU A 125 7.98 -1.04 -16.07
CA GLU A 125 8.99 -1.40 -15.09
C GLU A 125 8.48 -2.44 -14.08
N PHE A 126 7.26 -2.25 -13.57
CA PHE A 126 6.66 -3.18 -12.62
C PHE A 126 6.35 -4.54 -13.25
N ILE A 127 5.80 -4.57 -14.47
CA ILE A 127 5.59 -5.80 -15.24
C ILE A 127 6.92 -6.53 -15.45
N GLY A 128 7.98 -5.80 -15.84
CA GLY A 128 9.31 -6.39 -16.00
C GLY A 128 9.85 -6.99 -14.70
N PHE A 129 9.62 -6.32 -13.56
CA PHE A 129 9.99 -6.82 -12.24
C PHE A 129 9.25 -8.13 -11.88
N VAL A 130 7.92 -8.17 -11.99
CA VAL A 130 7.11 -9.35 -11.60
C VAL A 130 7.17 -10.49 -12.62
N SER A 131 7.61 -10.22 -13.84
CA SER A 131 7.84 -11.27 -14.86
C SER A 131 9.15 -12.01 -14.68
N ASN A 132 10.07 -11.50 -13.83
CA ASN A 132 11.28 -12.22 -13.48
C ASN A 132 10.92 -13.44 -12.60
N PRO A 133 11.28 -14.67 -13.00
CA PRO A 133 11.04 -15.88 -12.19
C PRO A 133 11.63 -15.84 -10.78
N ASP A 134 12.67 -15.02 -10.54
CA ASP A 134 13.26 -14.85 -9.21
C ASP A 134 12.39 -13.99 -8.27
N ASN A 135 11.41 -13.26 -8.82
CA ASN A 135 10.53 -12.34 -8.08
C ASN A 135 9.10 -12.90 -7.99
N VAL A 136 8.94 -14.05 -7.34
CA VAL A 136 7.62 -14.66 -7.14
C VAL A 136 6.88 -13.96 -6.01
N LEU A 137 5.93 -13.09 -6.37
CA LEU A 137 5.11 -12.37 -5.38
C LEU A 137 3.83 -13.10 -4.97
N LEU A 138 3.27 -13.91 -5.87
CA LEU A 138 2.00 -14.60 -5.67
C LEU A 138 2.08 -16.03 -6.21
N ARG A 139 1.49 -16.98 -5.48
CA ARG A 139 1.13 -18.30 -5.98
C ARG A 139 -0.29 -18.24 -6.52
N VAL A 140 -0.46 -18.72 -7.74
CA VAL A 140 -1.79 -18.85 -8.33
C VAL A 140 -2.41 -20.17 -7.89
N GLU A 141 -3.57 -20.09 -7.25
CA GLU A 141 -4.36 -21.23 -6.82
C GLU A 141 -5.62 -21.31 -7.67
N VAL A 142 -5.77 -22.41 -8.42
CA VAL A 142 -6.91 -22.59 -9.32
C VAL A 142 -7.90 -23.56 -8.67
N GLY A 143 -9.15 -23.14 -8.55
CA GLY A 143 -10.25 -23.94 -8.00
C GLY A 143 -11.48 -23.91 -8.91
N SER A 144 -12.32 -24.94 -8.81
CA SER A 144 -13.55 -25.03 -9.61
C SER A 144 -14.69 -25.67 -8.83
N GLY A 145 -15.87 -25.06 -8.96
CA GLY A 145 -17.10 -25.53 -8.35
C GLY A 145 -17.48 -24.76 -7.09
N PRO A 146 -18.71 -24.96 -6.59
CA PRO A 146 -19.25 -24.18 -5.46
C PRO A 146 -18.41 -24.28 -4.19
N GLN A 147 -17.81 -25.45 -3.93
CA GLN A 147 -17.01 -25.72 -2.72
C GLN A 147 -15.72 -24.91 -2.68
N ASP A 148 -14.96 -24.88 -3.78
CA ASP A 148 -13.72 -24.12 -3.88
C ASP A 148 -13.98 -22.61 -3.81
N VAL A 149 -15.09 -22.16 -4.42
CA VAL A 149 -15.53 -20.76 -4.37
C VAL A 149 -15.89 -20.36 -2.94
N GLU A 150 -16.69 -21.17 -2.25
CA GLU A 150 -17.08 -20.91 -0.87
C GLU A 150 -15.88 -20.91 0.07
N ALA A 151 -14.96 -21.87 -0.07
CA ALA A 151 -13.76 -21.96 0.75
C ALA A 151 -12.87 -20.71 0.60
N ALA A 152 -12.58 -20.31 -0.64
CA ALA A 152 -11.76 -19.12 -0.90
C ALA A 152 -12.45 -17.84 -0.39
N TYR A 153 -13.77 -17.72 -0.61
CA TYR A 153 -14.54 -16.59 -0.09
C TYR A 153 -14.49 -16.52 1.44
N LEU A 154 -14.71 -17.65 2.13
CA LEU A 154 -14.68 -17.69 3.59
C LEU A 154 -13.28 -17.40 4.15
N ALA A 155 -12.21 -17.85 3.48
CA ALA A 155 -10.85 -17.53 3.89
C ALA A 155 -10.59 -16.02 3.82
N VAL A 156 -10.98 -15.35 2.73
CA VAL A 156 -10.86 -13.89 2.61
C VAL A 156 -11.73 -13.18 3.64
N LEU A 157 -13.00 -13.59 3.79
CA LEU A 157 -13.94 -12.99 4.72
C LEU A 157 -13.45 -13.05 6.18
N ARG A 158 -12.77 -14.13 6.55
CA ARG A 158 -12.21 -14.32 7.90
C ARG A 158 -10.83 -13.69 8.08
N GLY A 159 -10.22 -13.16 7.01
CA GLY A 159 -8.84 -12.66 7.05
C GLY A 159 -7.80 -13.78 7.18
N GLU A 160 -8.14 -15.00 6.77
CA GLU A 160 -7.29 -16.20 6.83
C GLU A 160 -6.59 -16.50 5.49
N ALA A 161 -6.94 -15.76 4.43
CA ALA A 161 -6.28 -15.90 3.13
C ALA A 161 -4.80 -15.52 3.23
N ALA A 162 -3.93 -16.38 2.67
CA ALA A 162 -2.49 -16.13 2.65
C ALA A 162 -2.18 -14.90 1.80
N ALA A 163 -1.28 -14.03 2.29
CA ALA A 163 -0.91 -12.79 1.62
C ALA A 163 -0.21 -13.01 0.26
N ASP A 164 0.35 -14.20 0.05
CA ASP A 164 1.02 -14.63 -1.17
C ASP A 164 0.15 -15.54 -2.07
N ALA A 165 -1.16 -15.68 -1.81
CA ALA A 165 -2.06 -16.52 -2.60
C ALA A 165 -3.05 -15.70 -3.44
N GLY A 166 -3.12 -16.02 -4.74
CA GLY A 166 -4.11 -15.46 -5.66
C GLY A 166 -5.03 -16.55 -6.21
N SER A 167 -6.32 -16.51 -5.85
CA SER A 167 -7.29 -17.52 -6.28
C SER A 167 -7.91 -17.18 -7.64
N ILE A 168 -7.88 -18.14 -8.58
CA ILE A 168 -8.63 -18.10 -9.84
C ILE A 168 -9.70 -19.18 -9.77
N LEU A 169 -10.96 -18.78 -9.74
CA LEU A 169 -12.08 -19.66 -9.43
C LEU A 169 -13.10 -19.65 -10.56
N SER A 170 -13.64 -20.82 -10.88
CA SER A 170 -14.74 -20.97 -11.84
C SER A 170 -15.94 -21.68 -11.22
N LEU A 171 -17.15 -21.20 -11.54
CA LEU A 171 -18.37 -21.98 -11.34
C LEU A 171 -18.70 -22.71 -12.65
N PRO A 172 -19.01 -24.01 -12.63
CA PRO A 172 -19.60 -24.67 -13.79
C PRO A 172 -20.93 -23.98 -14.13
N ALA A 173 -21.20 -23.86 -15.43
CA ALA A 173 -22.44 -23.28 -15.96
C ALA A 173 -23.67 -24.12 -15.62
#